data_AF-A0A813GL97-F1
#
_entry.id   AF-A0A813GL97-F1
#
_cell.length_a   1.000
_cell.length_b   1.000
_cell.length_c   1.000
_cell.angle_alpha   90.00
_cell.angle_beta   90.00
_cell.angle_gamma   90.00
#
_symmetry.space_group_name_H-M   'P 1'
#
loop_
_entity.id
_entity.type
_entity.pdbx_description
1 polymer ?
#
loop_
_entity_poly.entity_id
_entity_poly.type
_entity_poly.pdbx_seq_one_letter_code
_entity_poly.pdbx_strand_id
1 'polypeptide(L)'
;MGGAAVKPQLARAELLVSELGGVPGCKAYHSSVLVNETELFFADTGLCTGLGIASHGARSVKRFDMGTTSISTETLREQLATHFLPGTYDLLRKNCNSFSDAALVILVGKRLDKKYRQLEQLGARFPQLVTSLSGGEYSLNSLADSFDLERLCSDLRFGPSWANQGQTLDGEKAGRGGAQHLPAKSAVGSAGSKQPLTRVHILPFQDTFELNFDHMCQKYVLPHIRSHHVADPKTGCGLYVGNEFSARCGQVRFRVVACEPAQGGLPTASTVVLCEGDPINRELLVSATILPLESSMPQLAGKTPEDLARNFVYPFLEQQSSDLRPGQILTIQGLRFKVIKTEPAHGGGPCVATKLTTTGPPVKLCSIPNCESAIAKQCRNKDCKRWVCLVHSADVKETSCLCPAHAPAARKGFLSLMKLTS
;
A
#
# COMPACT_ATOMS: atom_id res chain seq x y z
N MET A 1 18.90 -7.18 -46.40
CA MET A 1 18.51 -8.54 -45.99
C MET A 1 17.68 -8.41 -44.73
N GLY A 2 16.52 -9.06 -44.63
CA GLY A 2 15.71 -9.04 -43.41
C GLY A 2 16.17 -10.15 -42.46
N GLY A 3 16.78 -9.80 -41.33
CA GLY A 3 17.09 -10.76 -40.28
C GLY A 3 15.80 -11.21 -39.59
N ALA A 4 15.48 -12.50 -39.66
CA ALA A 4 14.34 -13.05 -38.94
C ALA A 4 14.60 -12.96 -37.42
N ALA A 5 13.68 -12.35 -36.68
CA ALA A 5 13.80 -12.23 -35.24
C ALA A 5 13.72 -13.62 -34.60
N VAL A 6 14.83 -14.11 -34.04
CA VAL A 6 14.89 -15.37 -33.31
C VAL A 6 14.02 -15.22 -32.05
N LYS A 7 12.96 -16.03 -31.94
CA LYS A 7 12.15 -16.07 -30.73
C LYS A 7 13.02 -16.58 -29.57
N PRO A 8 13.00 -15.95 -28.39
CA PRO A 8 13.76 -16.45 -27.24
C PRO A 8 13.28 -17.84 -26.87
N GLN A 9 14.19 -18.81 -26.88
CA GLN A 9 13.91 -20.18 -26.50
C GLN A 9 13.78 -20.25 -24.98
N LEU A 10 12.60 -20.64 -24.49
CA LEU A 10 12.38 -20.80 -23.05
C LEU A 10 13.12 -22.04 -22.55
N ALA A 11 13.89 -21.86 -21.47
CA ALA A 11 14.54 -22.95 -20.74
C ALA A 11 13.51 -23.68 -19.87
N ARG A 12 13.74 -24.98 -19.62
CA ARG A 12 12.97 -25.75 -18.63
C ARG A 12 13.62 -25.64 -17.27
N ALA A 13 12.82 -25.42 -16.22
CA ALA A 13 13.27 -25.31 -14.84
C ALA A 13 12.74 -26.50 -14.02
N GLU A 14 13.65 -27.32 -13.49
CA GLU A 14 13.31 -28.39 -12.54
C GLU A 14 13.90 -28.11 -11.16
N LEU A 15 13.19 -28.54 -10.11
CA LEU A 15 13.73 -28.65 -8.76
C LEU A 15 14.22 -30.09 -8.54
N LEU A 16 15.44 -30.23 -8.04
CA LEU A 16 16.05 -31.51 -7.70
C LEU A 16 16.13 -31.61 -6.17
N VAL A 17 15.76 -32.77 -5.60
CA VAL A 17 15.84 -33.02 -4.15
C VAL A 17 16.32 -34.43 -3.85
N SER A 18 17.30 -34.60 -2.97
CA SER A 18 17.61 -35.89 -2.34
C SER A 18 17.60 -35.80 -0.82
N GLU A 19 17.38 -36.94 -0.17
CA GLU A 19 17.41 -37.04 1.29
C GLU A 19 18.87 -37.16 1.76
N LEU A 20 19.23 -36.38 2.79
CA LEU A 20 20.55 -36.40 3.44
C LEU A 20 20.59 -37.39 4.62
N GLY A 21 19.44 -37.64 5.26
CA GLY A 21 19.32 -38.37 6.51
C GLY A 21 18.20 -37.77 7.36
N GLY A 22 18.32 -37.86 8.69
CA GLY A 22 17.40 -37.23 9.63
C GLY A 22 17.17 -38.03 10.91
N VAL A 23 16.25 -37.55 11.72
CA VAL A 23 15.78 -38.19 12.96
C VAL A 23 14.32 -38.66 12.79
N PRO A 24 13.81 -39.55 13.67
CA PRO A 24 12.39 -39.90 13.67
C PRO A 24 11.50 -38.63 13.69
N GLY A 25 10.68 -38.47 12.64
CA GLY A 25 9.79 -37.31 12.45
C GLY A 25 10.38 -36.10 11.74
N CYS A 26 11.70 -36.01 11.48
CA CYS A 26 12.31 -34.86 10.80
C CYS A 26 13.46 -35.28 9.85
N LYS A 27 13.25 -35.11 8.53
CA LYS A 27 14.23 -35.45 7.49
C LYS A 27 15.08 -34.25 7.06
N ALA A 28 16.36 -34.50 6.80
CA ALA A 28 17.28 -33.58 6.15
C ALA A 28 17.19 -33.72 4.63
N TYR A 29 17.19 -32.59 3.91
CA TYR A 29 17.10 -32.53 2.45
C TYR A 29 18.23 -31.70 1.88
N HIS A 30 18.72 -32.13 0.71
CA HIS A 30 19.59 -31.35 -0.16
C HIS A 30 18.83 -31.07 -1.46
N SER A 31 18.84 -29.81 -1.91
CA SER A 31 18.21 -29.43 -3.17
C SER A 31 19.09 -28.54 -4.05
N SER A 32 18.83 -28.61 -5.36
CA SER A 32 19.40 -27.74 -6.37
C SER A 32 18.34 -27.40 -7.42
N VAL A 33 18.62 -26.42 -8.27
CA VAL A 33 17.78 -26.12 -9.43
C VAL A 33 18.50 -26.54 -10.71
N LEU A 34 17.76 -27.15 -11.63
CA LEU A 34 18.25 -27.53 -12.95
C LEU A 34 17.61 -26.60 -13.97
N VAL A 35 18.42 -25.88 -14.73
CA VAL A 35 17.94 -25.03 -15.84
C VAL A 35 18.51 -25.62 -17.12
N ASN A 36 17.61 -26.18 -17.95
CA ASN A 36 17.92 -27.14 -19.00
C ASN A 36 18.69 -28.37 -18.49
N GLU A 37 20.03 -28.35 -18.57
CA GLU A 37 20.92 -29.45 -18.14
C GLU A 37 22.01 -28.98 -17.17
N THR A 38 22.07 -27.68 -16.86
CA THR A 38 23.03 -27.10 -15.93
C THR A 38 22.41 -26.99 -14.54
N GLU A 39 22.98 -27.75 -13.60
CA GLU A 39 22.67 -27.67 -12.17
C GLU A 39 23.24 -26.38 -11.59
N LEU A 40 22.47 -25.68 -10.77
CA LEU A 40 22.96 -24.60 -9.91
C LEU A 40 22.61 -24.93 -8.46
N PHE A 41 23.59 -24.83 -7.57
CA PHE A 41 23.46 -25.14 -6.14
C PHE A 41 24.35 -24.22 -5.29
N PHE A 42 24.15 -24.24 -3.97
CA PHE A 42 24.94 -23.49 -2.99
C PHE A 42 25.63 -24.44 -2.01
N ALA A 43 26.90 -24.18 -1.73
CA ALA A 43 27.78 -24.94 -0.82
C ALA A 43 28.77 -23.98 -0.12
N ASP A 44 29.66 -24.49 0.73
CA ASP A 44 30.69 -23.69 1.43
C ASP A 44 31.55 -22.85 0.47
N THR A 45 31.79 -23.35 -0.74
CA THR A 45 32.54 -22.68 -1.81
C THR A 45 31.75 -21.58 -2.55
N GLY A 46 30.49 -21.30 -2.16
CA GLY A 46 29.62 -20.32 -2.81
C GLY A 46 28.59 -20.96 -3.75
N LEU A 47 28.10 -20.19 -4.72
CA LEU A 47 27.28 -20.73 -5.81
C LEU A 47 28.14 -21.57 -6.76
N CYS A 48 27.73 -22.81 -6.99
CA CYS A 48 28.40 -23.76 -7.87
C CYS A 48 27.49 -24.18 -9.02
N THR A 49 28.07 -24.33 -10.20
CA THR A 49 27.45 -24.93 -11.39
C THR A 49 27.91 -26.38 -11.55
N GLY A 50 27.05 -27.23 -12.12
CA GLY A 50 27.37 -28.60 -12.50
C GLY A 50 26.62 -29.03 -13.76
N LEU A 51 27.04 -30.11 -14.40
CA LEU A 51 26.26 -30.77 -15.45
C LEU A 51 25.43 -31.90 -14.82
N GLY A 52 24.14 -31.98 -15.16
CA GLY A 52 23.25 -33.02 -14.69
C GLY A 52 22.79 -32.83 -13.24
N ILE A 53 23.27 -33.68 -12.32
CA ILE A 53 22.79 -33.77 -10.91
C ILE A 53 23.95 -33.99 -9.91
N ALA A 54 25.15 -33.53 -10.26
CA ALA A 54 26.40 -33.85 -9.58
C ALA A 54 26.38 -33.58 -8.06
N SER A 55 25.71 -32.51 -7.61
CA SER A 55 25.64 -32.16 -6.18
C SER A 55 24.92 -33.23 -5.32
N HIS A 56 24.08 -34.07 -5.93
CA HIS A 56 23.38 -35.14 -5.24
C HIS A 56 24.23 -36.41 -5.05
N GLY A 57 25.31 -36.61 -5.82
CA GLY A 57 26.12 -37.82 -5.78
C GLY A 57 25.30 -39.09 -6.05
N ALA A 58 25.59 -40.19 -5.34
CA ALA A 58 24.91 -41.48 -5.49
C ALA A 58 23.51 -41.57 -4.81
N ARG A 59 22.95 -40.45 -4.33
CA ARG A 59 21.64 -40.43 -3.63
C ARG A 59 20.48 -40.49 -4.62
N SER A 60 19.36 -41.10 -4.21
CA SER A 60 18.12 -41.05 -5.01
C SER A 60 17.60 -39.61 -5.10
N VAL A 61 17.47 -39.09 -6.33
CA VAL A 61 17.01 -37.73 -6.62
C VAL A 61 15.57 -37.74 -7.12
N LYS A 62 14.70 -36.99 -6.44
CA LYS A 62 13.35 -36.66 -6.89
C LYS A 62 13.45 -35.39 -7.74
N ARG A 63 12.92 -35.43 -8.97
CA ARG A 63 12.79 -34.25 -9.84
C ARG A 63 11.35 -33.74 -9.83
N PHE A 64 11.18 -32.43 -9.86
CA PHE A 64 9.89 -31.77 -9.94
C PHE A 64 9.94 -30.74 -11.07
N ASP A 65 9.02 -30.83 -12.04
CA ASP A 65 8.88 -29.80 -13.07
C ASP A 65 8.31 -28.52 -12.44
N MET A 66 9.06 -27.43 -12.53
CA MET A 66 8.69 -26.14 -11.94
C MET A 66 8.16 -25.17 -12.99
N GLY A 67 8.24 -25.51 -14.29
CA GLY A 67 7.78 -24.74 -15.42
C GLY A 67 8.90 -24.38 -16.42
N THR A 68 8.65 -23.35 -17.22
CA THR A 68 9.64 -22.78 -18.15
C THR A 68 9.97 -21.34 -17.78
N THR A 69 11.14 -20.87 -18.23
CA THR A 69 11.70 -19.56 -17.90
C THR A 69 12.47 -18.97 -19.08
N SER A 70 12.65 -17.65 -19.08
CA SER A 70 13.55 -16.93 -20.01
C SER A 70 14.90 -16.57 -19.39
N ILE A 71 15.13 -16.91 -18.11
CA ILE A 71 16.36 -16.61 -17.37
C ILE A 71 17.38 -17.75 -17.59
N SER A 72 18.61 -17.42 -17.98
CA SER A 72 19.69 -18.41 -18.09
C SER A 72 20.32 -18.71 -16.72
N THR A 73 21.03 -19.83 -16.63
CA THR A 73 21.76 -20.24 -15.41
C THR A 73 22.79 -19.21 -14.98
N GLU A 74 23.42 -18.52 -15.93
CA GLU A 74 24.42 -17.47 -15.73
C GLU A 74 23.76 -16.22 -15.13
N THR A 75 22.65 -15.74 -15.71
CA THR A 75 21.89 -14.60 -15.19
C THR A 75 21.30 -14.90 -13.80
N LEU A 76 20.81 -16.13 -13.57
CA LEU A 76 20.36 -16.57 -12.26
C LEU A 76 21.50 -16.52 -11.22
N ARG A 77 22.66 -17.07 -11.58
CA ARG A 77 23.87 -17.06 -10.74
C ARG A 77 24.32 -15.64 -10.44
N GLU A 78 24.30 -14.73 -11.41
CA GLU A 78 24.68 -13.32 -11.24
C GLU A 78 23.74 -12.57 -10.28
N GLN A 79 22.42 -12.77 -10.42
CA GLN A 79 21.42 -12.16 -9.50
C GLN A 79 21.54 -12.68 -8.07
N LEU A 80 22.01 -13.91 -7.87
CA LEU A 80 22.12 -14.54 -6.55
C LEU A 80 23.53 -14.50 -5.93
N ALA A 81 24.59 -14.23 -6.70
CA ALA A 81 25.98 -14.33 -6.23
C ALA A 81 26.29 -13.42 -5.03
N THR A 82 25.79 -12.19 -5.04
CA THR A 82 25.93 -11.22 -3.93
C THR A 82 25.27 -11.70 -2.64
N HIS A 83 24.23 -12.52 -2.74
CA HIS A 83 23.49 -13.07 -1.61
C HIS A 83 24.07 -14.40 -1.12
N PHE A 84 24.74 -15.16 -1.99
CA PHE A 84 25.25 -16.52 -1.73
C PHE A 84 26.78 -16.62 -1.96
N LEU A 85 27.51 -15.78 -1.22
CA LEU A 85 28.97 -15.68 -1.26
C LEU A 85 29.68 -16.94 -0.69
N PRO A 86 30.91 -17.26 -1.18
CA PRO A 86 31.76 -18.28 -0.57
C PRO A 86 32.02 -18.03 0.92
N GLY A 87 32.17 -19.08 1.71
CA GLY A 87 32.39 -19.03 3.15
C GLY A 87 31.17 -18.59 3.97
N THR A 88 30.01 -18.35 3.35
CA THR A 88 28.79 -17.91 4.06
C THR A 88 27.72 -18.99 4.24
N TYR A 89 28.03 -20.25 3.91
CA TYR A 89 27.11 -21.38 4.09
C TYR A 89 26.87 -21.68 5.58
N ASP A 90 25.62 -21.96 5.95
CA ASP A 90 25.17 -22.31 7.30
C ASP A 90 24.04 -23.33 7.20
N LEU A 91 24.18 -24.47 7.86
CA LEU A 91 23.26 -25.61 7.73
C LEU A 91 21.79 -25.27 8.07
N LEU A 92 21.55 -24.28 8.94
CA LEU A 92 20.26 -23.97 9.54
C LEU A 92 19.65 -22.64 9.07
N ARG A 93 20.45 -21.73 8.52
CA ARG A 93 20.00 -20.40 8.07
C ARG A 93 20.17 -20.21 6.57
N LYS A 94 21.26 -20.73 6.00
CA LYS A 94 21.74 -20.35 4.67
C LYS A 94 22.40 -21.53 3.98
N ASN A 95 21.58 -22.41 3.42
CA ASN A 95 21.97 -23.70 2.86
C ASN A 95 21.47 -23.84 1.41
N CYS A 96 21.59 -25.03 0.84
CA CYS A 96 21.13 -25.33 -0.52
C CYS A 96 19.59 -25.21 -0.70
N ASN A 97 18.79 -25.47 0.35
CA ASN A 97 17.33 -25.30 0.32
C ASN A 97 16.95 -23.81 0.27
N SER A 98 17.62 -22.97 1.06
CA SER A 98 17.39 -21.52 1.06
C SER A 98 17.79 -20.89 -0.28
N PHE A 99 18.90 -21.32 -0.87
CA PHE A 99 19.26 -20.98 -2.26
C PHE A 99 18.18 -21.41 -3.26
N SER A 100 17.71 -22.67 -3.18
CA SER A 100 16.76 -23.21 -4.14
C SER A 100 15.41 -22.47 -4.09
N ASP A 101 14.97 -22.08 -2.90
CA ASP A 101 13.76 -21.27 -2.71
C ASP A 101 13.90 -19.86 -3.34
N ALA A 102 15.04 -19.19 -3.15
CA ALA A 102 15.32 -17.91 -3.81
C ALA A 102 15.39 -18.04 -5.34
N ALA A 103 16.03 -19.10 -5.85
CA ALA A 103 16.15 -19.36 -7.28
C ALA A 103 14.80 -19.65 -7.95
N LEU A 104 13.93 -20.44 -7.32
CA LEU A 104 12.59 -20.76 -7.86
C LEU A 104 11.68 -19.52 -7.96
N VAL A 105 11.90 -18.50 -7.12
CA VAL A 105 11.18 -17.23 -7.23
C VAL A 105 11.61 -16.46 -8.48
N ILE A 106 12.92 -16.38 -8.76
CA ILE A 106 13.44 -15.73 -9.98
C ILE A 106 12.97 -16.47 -11.23
N LEU A 107 13.13 -17.81 -11.25
CA LEU A 107 12.92 -18.62 -12.43
C LEU A 107 11.44 -18.69 -12.86
N VAL A 108 10.54 -18.93 -11.89
CA VAL A 108 9.13 -19.29 -12.16
C VAL A 108 8.13 -18.66 -11.18
N GLY A 109 8.56 -17.75 -10.29
CA GLY A 109 7.68 -17.07 -9.32
C GLY A 109 7.11 -17.96 -8.21
N LYS A 110 7.63 -19.19 -8.03
CA LYS A 110 7.18 -20.19 -7.05
C LYS A 110 8.10 -20.21 -5.82
N ARG A 111 7.63 -20.77 -4.72
CA ARG A 111 8.42 -21.04 -3.50
C ARG A 111 8.74 -22.53 -3.38
N LEU A 112 9.83 -22.86 -2.69
CA LEU A 112 10.15 -24.21 -2.25
C LEU A 112 9.12 -24.69 -1.21
N ASP A 113 8.65 -25.93 -1.38
CA ASP A 113 7.73 -26.59 -0.45
C ASP A 113 8.28 -26.56 0.99
N LYS A 114 7.45 -26.11 1.94
CA LYS A 114 7.83 -25.95 3.36
C LYS A 114 8.44 -27.22 3.95
N LYS A 115 8.06 -28.43 3.51
CA LYS A 115 8.60 -29.69 4.04
C LYS A 115 10.11 -29.84 3.87
N TYR A 116 10.69 -29.27 2.82
CA TYR A 116 12.14 -29.28 2.59
C TYR A 116 12.88 -28.28 3.49
N ARG A 117 12.16 -27.30 4.06
CA ARG A 117 12.66 -26.27 4.98
C ARG A 117 12.28 -26.52 6.45
N GLN A 118 11.75 -27.69 6.80
CA GLN A 118 11.30 -27.98 8.18
C GLN A 118 12.46 -28.20 9.16
N LEU A 119 13.50 -28.94 8.77
CA LEU A 119 14.62 -29.26 9.68
C LEU A 119 15.45 -28.02 10.02
N GLU A 120 15.73 -27.15 9.05
CA GLU A 120 16.42 -25.88 9.26
C GLU A 120 15.64 -24.96 10.21
N GLN A 121 14.32 -24.83 10.02
CA GLN A 121 13.45 -24.02 10.90
C GLN A 121 13.34 -24.57 12.33
N LEU A 122 13.36 -25.90 12.49
CA LEU A 122 13.37 -26.55 13.80
C LEU A 122 14.74 -26.41 14.48
N GLY A 123 15.83 -26.62 13.72
CA GLY A 123 17.19 -26.51 14.22
C GLY A 123 17.57 -25.08 14.61
N ALA A 124 17.14 -24.07 13.85
CA ALA A 124 17.31 -22.66 14.19
C ALA A 124 16.58 -22.27 15.49
N ARG A 125 15.49 -22.96 15.85
CA ARG A 125 14.81 -22.82 17.14
C ARG A 125 15.49 -23.57 18.29
N PHE A 126 16.19 -24.66 17.99
CA PHE A 126 16.85 -25.50 18.98
C PHE A 126 18.29 -25.87 18.55
N PRO A 127 19.24 -24.93 18.49
CA PRO A 127 20.58 -25.20 17.92
C PRO A 127 21.33 -26.34 18.63
N GLN A 128 21.14 -26.48 19.95
CA GLN A 128 21.71 -27.57 20.75
C GLN A 128 21.27 -28.97 20.27
N LEU A 129 20.07 -29.10 19.71
CA LEU A 129 19.63 -30.35 19.09
C LEU A 129 20.50 -30.68 17.88
N VAL A 130 20.81 -29.68 17.04
CA VAL A 130 21.60 -29.87 15.82
C VAL A 130 23.05 -30.18 16.17
N THR A 131 23.66 -29.43 17.09
CA THR A 131 25.00 -29.73 17.61
C THR A 131 25.07 -31.13 18.23
N SER A 132 24.03 -31.57 18.96
CA SER A 132 23.98 -32.94 19.49
C SER A 132 23.81 -34.02 18.40
N LEU A 133 23.07 -33.73 17.32
CA LEU A 133 22.85 -34.66 16.21
C LEU A 133 24.02 -34.73 15.22
N SER A 134 24.83 -33.68 15.15
CA SER A 134 26.09 -33.63 14.41
C SER A 134 27.30 -34.12 15.23
N GLY A 135 27.09 -34.81 16.37
CA GLY A 135 28.17 -35.28 17.23
C GLY A 135 29.07 -34.18 17.84
N GLY A 136 28.61 -32.92 17.85
CA GLY A 136 29.39 -31.74 18.24
C GLY A 136 30.03 -30.96 17.07
N GLU A 137 30.02 -31.50 15.84
CA GLU A 137 30.75 -30.91 14.71
C GLU A 137 30.11 -29.63 14.12
N TYR A 138 28.81 -29.39 14.36
CA TYR A 138 28.11 -28.21 13.86
C TYR A 138 28.44 -26.95 14.67
N SER A 139 29.19 -26.04 14.04
CA SER A 139 29.35 -24.65 14.45
C SER A 139 28.46 -23.72 13.61
N LEU A 140 27.92 -22.67 14.24
CA LEU A 140 27.16 -21.62 13.57
C LEU A 140 28.09 -20.73 12.74
N ASN A 141 27.71 -20.41 11.51
CA ASN A 141 28.48 -19.47 10.69
C ASN A 141 27.98 -18.03 10.91
N SER A 142 28.80 -17.20 11.56
CA SER A 142 28.44 -15.80 11.85
C SER A 142 28.30 -14.94 10.58
N LEU A 143 28.90 -15.35 9.45
CA LEU A 143 28.69 -14.69 8.15
C LEU A 143 27.29 -14.95 7.56
N ALA A 144 26.49 -15.83 8.18
CA ALA A 144 25.09 -16.06 7.88
C ALA A 144 24.12 -15.44 8.90
N ASP A 145 24.59 -14.82 10.00
CA ASP A 145 23.74 -14.26 11.06
C ASP A 145 22.71 -13.23 10.55
N SER A 146 23.06 -12.47 9.52
CA SER A 146 22.23 -11.41 8.93
C SER A 146 21.39 -11.86 7.72
N PHE A 147 21.43 -13.15 7.36
CA PHE A 147 20.70 -13.67 6.21
C PHE A 147 19.24 -13.98 6.54
N ASP A 148 18.33 -13.26 5.88
CA ASP A 148 16.90 -13.52 5.93
C ASP A 148 16.43 -14.01 4.55
N LEU A 149 16.08 -15.30 4.49
CA LEU A 149 15.57 -15.96 3.28
C LEU A 149 14.24 -15.37 2.81
N GLU A 150 13.32 -15.08 3.73
CA GLU A 150 12.02 -14.54 3.35
C GLU A 150 12.23 -13.17 2.72
N ARG A 151 13.01 -12.29 3.39
CA ARG A 151 13.49 -10.99 2.88
C ARG A 151 14.07 -11.10 1.47
N LEU A 152 15.00 -12.03 1.26
CA LEU A 152 15.62 -12.23 -0.06
C LEU A 152 14.59 -12.65 -1.11
N CYS A 153 13.81 -13.70 -0.85
CA CYS A 153 12.84 -14.23 -1.81
C CYS A 153 11.89 -13.15 -2.35
N SER A 154 11.44 -12.22 -1.50
CA SER A 154 10.50 -11.18 -1.93
C SER A 154 11.17 -9.82 -2.24
N ASP A 155 12.46 -9.63 -1.93
CA ASP A 155 13.31 -8.57 -2.52
C ASP A 155 13.56 -8.89 -4.00
N LEU A 156 13.80 -10.17 -4.33
CA LEU A 156 13.88 -10.67 -5.71
C LEU A 156 12.54 -10.57 -6.45
N ARG A 157 11.41 -10.81 -5.75
CA ARG A 157 10.06 -10.81 -6.36
C ARG A 157 9.45 -9.41 -6.54
N PHE A 158 9.80 -8.44 -5.70
CA PHE A 158 9.14 -7.11 -5.67
C PHE A 158 10.11 -5.92 -5.44
N GLY A 159 11.42 -6.14 -5.55
CA GLY A 159 12.49 -5.15 -5.34
C GLY A 159 12.86 -4.94 -3.86
N PRO A 160 14.07 -4.39 -3.54
CA PRO A 160 14.68 -4.27 -2.19
C PRO A 160 13.94 -3.47 -1.08
N SER A 161 12.63 -3.31 -1.16
CA SER A 161 11.84 -2.25 -0.52
C SER A 161 10.79 -2.71 0.49
N TRP A 162 10.62 -4.01 0.70
CA TRP A 162 9.45 -4.58 1.38
C TRP A 162 9.77 -5.23 2.75
N ALA A 163 11.06 -5.39 3.06
CA ALA A 163 11.66 -6.30 4.04
C ALA A 163 11.22 -6.21 5.52
N ASN A 164 10.22 -5.40 5.86
CA ASN A 164 9.98 -4.94 7.24
C ASN A 164 8.73 -5.52 7.94
N GLN A 165 7.81 -6.22 7.25
CA GLN A 165 6.55 -6.70 7.86
C GLN A 165 6.12 -8.09 7.33
N GLY A 166 5.56 -8.93 8.22
CA GLY A 166 5.51 -10.39 8.05
C GLY A 166 4.12 -11.05 7.90
N GLN A 167 4.18 -12.39 7.84
CA GLN A 167 3.11 -13.38 7.61
C GLN A 167 2.14 -13.51 8.82
N THR A 168 0.90 -14.03 8.78
CA THR A 168 -0.11 -14.48 7.77
C THR A 168 -1.43 -14.69 8.60
N LEU A 169 -2.33 -15.69 8.43
CA LEU A 169 -2.90 -16.39 7.26
C LEU A 169 -4.34 -15.81 7.08
N ASP A 170 -5.53 -16.44 6.95
CA ASP A 170 -6.08 -17.81 7.01
C ASP A 170 -7.36 -17.85 6.14
N GLY A 171 -7.88 -19.03 5.77
CA GLY A 171 -8.92 -19.15 4.74
C GLY A 171 -10.09 -20.06 5.08
N GLU A 172 -11.31 -19.51 5.01
CA GLU A 172 -12.58 -20.25 5.08
C GLU A 172 -13.59 -19.63 4.08
N LYS A 173 -14.39 -20.46 3.41
CA LYS A 173 -15.25 -20.03 2.29
C LYS A 173 -16.68 -19.70 2.74
N ALA A 174 -17.06 -18.44 2.66
CA ALA A 174 -18.44 -17.99 2.86
C ALA A 174 -19.20 -17.84 1.51
N GLY A 175 -20.49 -18.17 1.50
CA GLY A 175 -21.32 -18.17 0.29
C GLY A 175 -21.76 -16.76 -0.18
N ARG A 176 -22.00 -16.62 -1.49
CA ARG A 176 -22.46 -15.36 -2.11
C ARG A 176 -23.93 -15.08 -1.78
N GLY A 177 -24.19 -14.01 -1.02
CA GLY A 177 -25.49 -13.33 -0.94
C GLY A 177 -25.39 -11.96 -1.64
N GLY A 178 -26.34 -11.64 -2.53
CA GLY A 178 -26.29 -10.40 -3.32
C GLY A 178 -26.64 -9.16 -2.49
N ALA A 179 -25.73 -8.18 -2.44
CA ALA A 179 -25.98 -6.90 -1.78
C ALA A 179 -26.74 -5.93 -2.71
N GLN A 180 -27.83 -5.33 -2.22
CA GLN A 180 -28.54 -4.26 -2.94
C GLN A 180 -28.01 -2.88 -2.56
N HIS A 181 -28.04 -1.95 -3.51
CA HIS A 181 -27.40 -0.65 -3.38
C HIS A 181 -28.25 0.32 -2.53
N LEU A 182 -27.72 0.76 -1.38
CA LEU A 182 -28.32 1.81 -0.56
C LEU A 182 -27.59 3.17 -0.75
N PRO A 183 -28.29 4.31 -0.61
CA PRO A 183 -27.71 5.63 -0.82
C PRO A 183 -26.94 6.14 0.41
N ALA A 184 -25.68 6.56 0.20
CA ALA A 184 -24.83 7.08 1.26
C ALA A 184 -25.24 8.51 1.70
N LYS A 185 -25.81 8.65 2.90
CA LYS A 185 -25.78 9.91 3.65
C LYS A 185 -24.55 9.90 4.57
N SER A 186 -23.63 10.84 4.37
CA SER A 186 -22.43 10.98 5.19
C SER A 186 -22.80 11.45 6.61
N ALA A 187 -22.98 10.49 7.52
CA ALA A 187 -23.21 10.74 8.92
C ALA A 187 -21.86 10.79 9.65
N VAL A 188 -21.30 12.00 9.82
CA VAL A 188 -20.17 12.24 10.73
C VAL A 188 -20.70 12.10 12.16
N GLY A 189 -20.76 10.86 12.63
CA GLY A 189 -21.30 10.50 13.94
C GLY A 189 -20.45 11.07 15.08
N SER A 190 -21.12 11.48 16.16
CA SER A 190 -20.46 11.70 17.45
C SER A 190 -19.79 10.41 17.95
N ALA A 191 -18.81 10.54 18.86
CA ALA A 191 -18.04 9.43 19.41
C ALA A 191 -18.87 8.54 20.36
N GLY A 192 -19.83 7.80 19.80
CA GLY A 192 -20.53 6.71 20.47
C GLY A 192 -19.60 5.55 20.80
N SER A 193 -20.10 4.60 21.60
CA SER A 193 -19.37 3.40 22.01
C SER A 193 -18.82 2.66 20.78
N LYS A 194 -17.48 2.57 20.69
CA LYS A 194 -16.77 1.89 19.60
C LYS A 194 -16.96 0.37 19.68
N GLN A 195 -18.10 -0.10 19.18
CA GLN A 195 -18.46 -1.51 19.08
C GLN A 195 -17.44 -2.30 18.24
N PRO A 196 -17.24 -3.61 18.52
CA PRO A 196 -16.37 -4.45 17.71
C PRO A 196 -16.96 -4.66 16.32
N LEU A 197 -16.11 -4.64 15.30
CA LEU A 197 -16.48 -4.88 13.91
C LEU A 197 -16.45 -6.39 13.62
N THR A 198 -17.57 -6.99 13.21
CA THR A 198 -17.64 -8.43 12.91
C THR A 198 -17.15 -8.72 11.49
N ARG A 199 -17.50 -7.87 10.52
CA ARG A 199 -17.06 -7.99 9.12
C ARG A 199 -16.74 -6.65 8.49
N VAL A 200 -15.81 -6.65 7.54
CA VAL A 200 -15.53 -5.48 6.69
C VAL A 200 -15.25 -5.93 5.26
N HIS A 201 -15.82 -5.23 4.28
CA HIS A 201 -15.61 -5.46 2.86
C HIS A 201 -14.87 -4.26 2.28
N ILE A 202 -13.66 -4.52 1.78
CA ILE A 202 -12.73 -3.49 1.31
C ILE A 202 -12.29 -3.83 -0.10
N LEU A 203 -12.54 -2.92 -1.03
CA LEU A 203 -12.17 -3.08 -2.44
C LEU A 203 -11.09 -2.06 -2.83
N PRO A 204 -10.17 -2.44 -3.74
CA PRO A 204 -9.22 -1.52 -4.33
C PRO A 204 -9.94 -0.55 -5.27
N PHE A 205 -9.34 0.60 -5.55
CA PHE A 205 -9.75 1.39 -6.72
C PHE A 205 -9.15 0.81 -8.01
N GLN A 206 -9.83 0.97 -9.14
CA GLN A 206 -9.37 0.44 -10.44
C GLN A 206 -8.08 1.10 -10.96
N ASP A 207 -7.70 2.28 -10.44
CA ASP A 207 -6.41 2.91 -10.72
C ASP A 207 -5.23 2.33 -9.91
N THR A 208 -5.44 1.22 -9.21
CA THR A 208 -4.45 0.59 -8.33
C THR A 208 -4.09 -0.83 -8.77
N PHE A 209 -3.01 -1.37 -8.22
CA PHE A 209 -2.27 -2.55 -8.67
C PHE A 209 -3.10 -3.76 -9.16
N GLU A 210 -2.57 -4.45 -10.19
CA GLU A 210 -3.22 -5.55 -10.92
C GLU A 210 -3.64 -6.76 -10.04
N LEU A 211 -4.93 -6.77 -9.67
CA LEU A 211 -5.87 -7.89 -9.52
C LEU A 211 -5.50 -9.13 -8.67
N ASN A 212 -4.34 -9.23 -8.04
CA ASN A 212 -4.09 -10.30 -7.06
C ASN A 212 -4.68 -9.93 -5.68
N PHE A 213 -5.96 -10.25 -5.49
CA PHE A 213 -6.73 -9.93 -4.27
C PHE A 213 -6.11 -10.50 -2.98
N ASP A 214 -5.54 -11.71 -3.01
CA ASP A 214 -4.89 -12.32 -1.84
C ASP A 214 -3.65 -11.54 -1.41
N HIS A 215 -2.77 -11.22 -2.36
CA HIS A 215 -1.57 -10.41 -2.13
C HIS A 215 -1.94 -9.01 -1.63
N MET A 216 -2.94 -8.40 -2.26
CA MET A 216 -3.48 -7.09 -1.89
C MET A 216 -4.03 -7.08 -0.45
N CYS A 217 -4.81 -8.11 -0.09
CA CYS A 217 -5.37 -8.27 1.25
C CYS A 217 -4.27 -8.41 2.31
N GLN A 218 -3.37 -9.38 2.13
CA GLN A 218 -2.31 -9.70 3.09
C GLN A 218 -1.27 -8.58 3.23
N LYS A 219 -0.93 -7.87 2.14
CA LYS A 219 0.18 -6.90 2.10
C LYS A 219 -0.22 -5.45 2.42
N TYR A 220 -1.48 -5.09 2.23
CA TYR A 220 -1.93 -3.70 2.39
C TYR A 220 -3.15 -3.55 3.30
N VAL A 221 -4.17 -4.41 3.12
CA VAL A 221 -5.43 -4.29 3.86
C VAL A 221 -5.28 -4.76 5.31
N LEU A 222 -4.83 -6.00 5.55
CA LEU A 222 -4.67 -6.53 6.90
C LEU A 222 -3.69 -5.72 7.78
N PRO A 223 -2.52 -5.25 7.30
CA PRO A 223 -1.63 -4.40 8.09
C PRO A 223 -2.26 -3.04 8.47
N HIS A 224 -3.05 -2.43 7.58
CA HIS A 224 -3.74 -1.18 7.89
C HIS A 224 -4.82 -1.40 8.97
N ILE A 225 -5.69 -2.41 8.78
CA ILE A 225 -6.75 -2.78 9.73
C ILE A 225 -6.19 -3.08 11.12
N ARG A 226 -5.08 -3.82 11.20
CA ARG A 226 -4.43 -4.24 12.46
C ARG A 226 -3.56 -3.16 13.10
N SER A 227 -3.40 -1.98 12.47
CA SER A 227 -2.59 -0.89 13.01
C SER A 227 -3.25 -0.23 14.24
N HIS A 228 -2.44 0.26 15.19
CA HIS A 228 -2.96 0.96 16.38
C HIS A 228 -3.86 2.17 16.02
N HIS A 229 -3.56 2.87 14.92
CA HIS A 229 -4.38 3.99 14.45
C HIS A 229 -5.83 3.56 14.14
N VAL A 230 -6.06 2.31 13.74
CA VAL A 230 -7.39 1.82 13.33
C VAL A 230 -8.02 0.96 14.44
N ALA A 231 -7.27 0.05 15.04
CA ALA A 231 -7.78 -0.99 15.95
C ALA A 231 -7.73 -0.66 17.45
N ASP A 232 -7.01 0.39 17.90
CA ASP A 232 -6.83 0.62 19.33
C ASP A 232 -8.15 0.99 20.05
N PRO A 233 -8.55 0.28 21.12
CA PRO A 233 -9.82 0.52 21.82
C PRO A 233 -10.02 1.93 22.36
N LYS A 234 -8.92 2.62 22.71
CA LYS A 234 -8.95 3.97 23.29
C LYS A 234 -8.84 5.00 22.17
N THR A 235 -7.81 4.90 21.33
CA THR A 235 -7.39 5.96 20.38
C THR A 235 -7.77 5.69 18.92
N GLY A 236 -7.99 4.42 18.54
CA GLY A 236 -8.17 4.01 17.15
C GLY A 236 -9.43 4.60 16.50
N CYS A 237 -9.35 4.93 15.21
CA CYS A 237 -10.45 5.54 14.46
C CYS A 237 -11.60 4.57 14.13
N GLY A 238 -11.35 3.26 14.16
CA GLY A 238 -12.27 2.26 13.62
C GLY A 238 -12.39 2.31 12.10
N LEU A 239 -13.37 1.57 11.56
CA LEU A 239 -13.72 1.52 10.14
C LEU A 239 -15.24 1.62 9.98
N TYR A 240 -15.68 2.42 9.01
CA TYR A 240 -17.08 2.62 8.60
C TYR A 240 -17.20 2.68 7.07
N VAL A 241 -18.40 2.47 6.53
CA VAL A 241 -18.64 2.52 5.08
C VAL A 241 -18.26 3.89 4.51
N GLY A 242 -17.46 3.90 3.45
CA GLY A 242 -16.90 5.12 2.88
C GLY A 242 -15.60 5.61 3.52
N ASN A 243 -15.04 4.92 4.53
CA ASN A 243 -13.62 5.12 4.85
C ASN A 243 -12.75 4.77 3.64
N GLU A 244 -11.69 5.54 3.43
CA GLU A 244 -10.67 5.28 2.44
C GLU A 244 -9.28 5.34 3.07
N PHE A 245 -8.34 4.56 2.54
CA PHE A 245 -6.95 4.55 3.00
C PHE A 245 -6.00 4.16 1.87
N SER A 246 -4.71 4.37 2.09
CA SER A 246 -3.64 4.12 1.12
C SER A 246 -2.49 3.29 1.71
N ALA A 247 -1.69 2.71 0.82
CA ALA A 247 -0.44 2.04 1.09
C ALA A 247 0.57 2.36 -0.03
N ARG A 248 1.87 2.19 0.26
CA ARG A 248 3.00 2.51 -0.65
C ARG A 248 2.89 3.93 -1.24
N CYS A 249 2.88 4.96 -0.41
CA CYS A 249 2.91 6.36 -0.84
C CYS A 249 1.83 6.68 -1.89
N GLY A 250 0.57 6.35 -1.59
CA GLY A 250 -0.57 6.56 -2.48
C GLY A 250 -0.70 5.60 -3.68
N GLN A 251 0.26 4.69 -3.93
CA GLN A 251 0.22 3.76 -5.08
C GLN A 251 -0.93 2.74 -5.02
N VAL A 252 -1.30 2.26 -3.83
CA VAL A 252 -2.38 1.28 -3.65
C VAL A 252 -3.39 1.83 -2.66
N ARG A 253 -4.68 1.82 -3.03
CA ARG A 253 -5.72 2.60 -2.36
C ARG A 253 -7.05 1.86 -2.33
N PHE A 254 -7.79 2.09 -1.27
CA PHE A 254 -8.89 1.25 -0.82
C PHE A 254 -10.06 2.07 -0.34
N ARG A 255 -11.27 1.51 -0.42
CA ARG A 255 -12.46 2.02 0.27
C ARG A 255 -13.19 0.85 0.97
N VAL A 256 -13.69 1.11 2.17
CA VAL A 256 -14.66 0.24 2.86
C VAL A 256 -16.00 0.39 2.14
N VAL A 257 -16.43 -0.65 1.42
CA VAL A 257 -17.68 -0.64 0.64
C VAL A 257 -18.88 -1.17 1.42
N ALA A 258 -18.63 -2.05 2.40
CA ALA A 258 -19.61 -2.51 3.37
C ALA A 258 -18.92 -2.85 4.70
N CYS A 259 -19.65 -2.81 5.79
CA CYS A 259 -19.16 -3.25 7.09
C CYS A 259 -20.32 -3.76 7.96
N GLU A 260 -20.00 -4.64 8.91
CA GLU A 260 -20.94 -5.23 9.86
C GLU A 260 -20.35 -5.02 11.27
N PRO A 261 -21.07 -4.35 12.19
CA PRO A 261 -22.33 -3.62 12.00
C PRO A 261 -22.21 -2.41 11.05
N ALA A 262 -23.33 -2.01 10.43
CA ALA A 262 -23.36 -1.04 9.32
C ALA A 262 -22.95 0.40 9.69
N GLN A 263 -22.96 0.75 10.98
CA GLN A 263 -22.47 2.03 11.51
C GLN A 263 -20.93 2.08 11.61
N GLY A 264 -20.25 0.95 11.34
CA GLY A 264 -18.83 0.78 11.60
C GLY A 264 -18.52 0.35 13.03
N GLY A 265 -17.23 0.16 13.29
CA GLY A 265 -16.70 -0.34 14.56
C GLY A 265 -15.18 -0.43 14.57
N LEU A 266 -14.62 -0.88 15.69
CA LEU A 266 -13.19 -1.20 15.79
C LEU A 266 -12.92 -2.62 15.26
N PRO A 267 -11.97 -2.81 14.33
CA PRO A 267 -11.54 -4.15 13.97
C PRO A 267 -10.81 -4.82 15.13
N THR A 268 -10.95 -6.14 15.21
CA THR A 268 -10.41 -7.02 16.25
C THR A 268 -9.75 -8.25 15.59
N ALA A 269 -9.18 -9.15 16.40
CA ALA A 269 -8.61 -10.40 15.90
C ALA A 269 -9.64 -11.33 15.22
N SER A 270 -10.94 -11.16 15.49
CA SER A 270 -12.03 -11.96 14.91
C SER A 270 -12.81 -11.23 13.78
N THR A 271 -12.38 -10.03 13.37
CA THR A 271 -13.02 -9.33 12.25
C THR A 271 -12.72 -10.02 10.93
N VAL A 272 -13.76 -10.49 10.24
CA VAL A 272 -13.64 -11.09 8.90
C VAL A 272 -13.41 -9.99 7.87
N VAL A 273 -12.34 -10.11 7.09
CA VAL A 273 -11.95 -9.12 6.07
C VAL A 273 -12.21 -9.70 4.68
N LEU A 274 -13.18 -9.15 3.97
CA LEU A 274 -13.52 -9.52 2.60
C LEU A 274 -12.84 -8.56 1.63
N CYS A 275 -12.15 -9.12 0.63
CA CYS A 275 -11.45 -8.36 -0.41
C CYS A 275 -11.83 -8.77 -1.85
N GLU A 276 -12.77 -9.71 -2.02
CA GLU A 276 -13.28 -10.13 -3.33
C GLU A 276 -14.31 -9.13 -3.88
N GLY A 277 -14.18 -8.75 -5.15
CA GLY A 277 -15.17 -7.93 -5.87
C GLY A 277 -14.53 -7.11 -6.98
N ASP A 278 -15.36 -6.51 -7.84
CA ASP A 278 -14.87 -5.65 -8.92
C ASP A 278 -14.20 -4.38 -8.37
N PRO A 279 -13.03 -3.95 -8.89
CA PRO A 279 -12.37 -2.74 -8.45
C PRO A 279 -13.25 -1.48 -8.57
N ILE A 280 -13.13 -0.59 -7.59
CA ILE A 280 -13.94 0.62 -7.51
C ILE A 280 -13.53 1.57 -8.62
N ASN A 281 -14.45 1.77 -9.56
CA ASN A 281 -14.32 2.80 -10.58
C ASN A 281 -14.47 4.20 -9.94
N ARG A 282 -13.57 5.10 -10.32
CA ARG A 282 -13.63 6.53 -10.01
C ARG A 282 -12.99 7.33 -11.13
N GLU A 283 -13.29 8.61 -11.17
CA GLU A 283 -12.62 9.55 -12.06
C GLU A 283 -11.29 10.01 -11.44
N LEU A 284 -10.25 10.13 -12.25
CA LEU A 284 -8.89 10.46 -11.81
C LEU A 284 -8.53 11.89 -12.18
N LEU A 285 -7.82 12.57 -11.28
CA LEU A 285 -7.27 13.89 -11.55
C LEU A 285 -6.05 13.79 -12.47
N VAL A 286 -6.15 14.40 -13.64
CA VAL A 286 -5.01 14.70 -14.52
C VAL A 286 -4.16 15.82 -13.91
N SER A 287 -4.80 16.85 -13.36
CA SER A 287 -4.12 17.97 -12.71
C SER A 287 -4.94 18.61 -11.58
N ALA A 288 -4.27 19.26 -10.63
CA ALA A 288 -4.89 20.03 -9.56
C ALA A 288 -4.04 21.24 -9.15
N THR A 289 -4.64 22.43 -9.10
CA THR A 289 -4.02 23.65 -8.58
C THR A 289 -4.46 23.87 -7.13
N ILE A 290 -3.50 23.84 -6.19
CA ILE A 290 -3.76 23.87 -4.74
C ILE A 290 -2.88 24.95 -4.12
N LEU A 291 -3.48 26.06 -3.68
CA LEU A 291 -2.75 27.24 -3.19
C LEU A 291 -2.96 27.43 -1.68
N PRO A 292 -1.96 27.93 -0.92
CA PRO A 292 -2.13 28.24 0.50
C PRO A 292 -3.12 29.40 0.69
N LEU A 293 -3.86 29.40 1.80
CA LEU A 293 -4.62 30.58 2.20
C LEU A 293 -3.68 31.68 2.72
N GLU A 294 -4.05 32.95 2.57
CA GLU A 294 -3.30 34.08 3.13
C GLU A 294 -3.09 33.96 4.65
N SER A 295 -4.07 33.41 5.37
CA SER A 295 -3.98 33.14 6.82
C SER A 295 -2.85 32.17 7.20
N SER A 296 -2.43 31.31 6.27
CA SER A 296 -1.36 30.32 6.46
C SER A 296 0.04 30.90 6.22
N MET A 297 0.14 32.06 5.56
CA MET A 297 1.41 32.62 5.08
C MET A 297 2.44 32.98 6.15
N PRO A 298 2.08 33.44 7.37
CA PRO A 298 3.08 33.67 8.42
C PRO A 298 3.88 32.42 8.81
N GLN A 299 3.29 31.23 8.64
CA GLN A 299 3.93 29.93 8.91
C GLN A 299 4.64 29.35 7.67
N LEU A 300 4.44 29.96 6.49
CA LEU A 300 5.03 29.56 5.21
C LEU A 300 6.04 30.58 4.66
N ALA A 301 6.45 31.54 5.50
CA ALA A 301 7.45 32.55 5.13
C ALA A 301 8.76 31.89 4.67
N GLY A 302 9.26 32.29 3.50
CA GLY A 302 10.49 31.75 2.91
C GLY A 302 10.36 30.36 2.26
N LYS A 303 9.16 29.76 2.17
CA LYS A 303 8.93 28.51 1.42
C LYS A 303 8.61 28.78 -0.04
N THR A 304 9.21 28.00 -0.95
CA THR A 304 8.89 28.07 -2.39
C THR A 304 7.62 27.28 -2.72
N PRO A 305 6.99 27.46 -3.90
CA PRO A 305 5.89 26.59 -4.33
C PRO A 305 6.27 25.10 -4.30
N GLU A 306 7.51 24.77 -4.65
CA GLU A 306 8.04 23.40 -4.66
C GLU A 306 8.16 22.84 -3.23
N ASP A 307 8.50 23.67 -2.23
CA ASP A 307 8.41 23.30 -0.82
C ASP A 307 6.97 23.02 -0.39
N LEU A 308 6.01 23.85 -0.83
CA LEU A 308 4.60 23.66 -0.49
C LEU A 308 4.09 22.32 -1.06
N ALA A 309 4.43 22.02 -2.30
CA ALA A 309 4.07 20.77 -2.95
C ALA A 309 4.72 19.58 -2.23
N ARG A 310 6.05 19.59 -2.08
CA ARG A 310 6.83 18.45 -1.58
C ARG A 310 6.60 18.13 -0.11
N ASN A 311 6.52 19.15 0.75
CA ASN A 311 6.53 18.95 2.20
C ASN A 311 5.12 18.89 2.82
N PHE A 312 4.08 19.35 2.11
CA PHE A 312 2.71 19.41 2.62
C PHE A 312 1.69 18.74 1.69
N VAL A 313 1.61 19.15 0.42
CA VAL A 313 0.50 18.73 -0.45
C VAL A 313 0.66 17.29 -0.97
N TYR A 314 1.83 16.89 -1.47
CA TYR A 314 2.06 15.50 -1.90
C TYR A 314 1.88 14.50 -0.74
N PRO A 315 2.51 14.66 0.45
CA PRO A 315 2.32 13.72 1.57
C PRO A 315 0.87 13.62 2.04
N PHE A 316 0.10 14.71 1.98
CA PHE A 316 -1.33 14.69 2.30
C PHE A 316 -2.15 13.90 1.28
N LEU A 317 -1.89 14.07 -0.02
CA LEU A 317 -2.60 13.36 -1.10
C LEU A 317 -2.12 11.91 -1.31
N GLU A 318 -0.92 11.56 -0.83
CA GLU A 318 -0.52 10.17 -0.70
C GLU A 318 -1.30 9.44 0.41
N GLN A 319 -1.71 10.16 1.47
CA GLN A 319 -2.49 9.62 2.59
C GLN A 319 -4.01 9.67 2.34
N GLN A 320 -4.50 10.67 1.58
CA GLN A 320 -5.92 10.87 1.29
C GLN A 320 -6.30 10.35 -0.10
N SER A 321 -7.25 9.43 -0.15
CA SER A 321 -7.79 8.90 -1.41
C SER A 321 -9.00 9.69 -1.94
N SER A 322 -9.59 10.56 -1.12
CA SER A 322 -10.84 11.26 -1.38
C SER A 322 -10.75 12.22 -2.57
N ASP A 323 -11.86 12.38 -3.30
CA ASP A 323 -11.96 13.36 -4.40
C ASP A 323 -11.49 14.76 -3.97
N LEU A 324 -10.66 15.40 -4.78
CA LEU A 324 -10.45 16.85 -4.70
C LEU A 324 -11.42 17.56 -5.63
N ARG A 325 -12.05 18.64 -5.16
CA ARG A 325 -13.03 19.42 -5.92
C ARG A 325 -12.72 20.92 -5.85
N PRO A 326 -12.87 21.70 -6.95
CA PRO A 326 -12.62 23.14 -6.90
C PRO A 326 -13.48 23.84 -5.85
N GLY A 327 -12.87 24.74 -5.08
CA GLY A 327 -13.51 25.40 -3.95
C GLY A 327 -13.26 24.72 -2.60
N GLN A 328 -12.88 23.45 -2.56
CA GLN A 328 -12.58 22.70 -1.33
C GLN A 328 -11.39 23.29 -0.58
N ILE A 329 -11.49 23.37 0.75
CA ILE A 329 -10.40 23.77 1.62
C ILE A 329 -9.84 22.52 2.32
N LEU A 330 -8.52 22.38 2.28
CA LEU A 330 -7.76 21.31 2.90
C LEU A 330 -7.03 21.88 4.12
N THR A 331 -7.07 21.17 5.25
CA THR A 331 -6.29 21.52 6.44
C THR A 331 -5.17 20.49 6.61
N ILE A 332 -3.93 20.93 6.38
CA ILE A 332 -2.74 20.09 6.32
C ILE A 332 -1.76 20.59 7.38
N GLN A 333 -1.50 19.80 8.43
CA GLN A 333 -0.61 20.18 9.54
C GLN A 333 -0.99 21.53 10.20
N GLY A 334 -2.29 21.86 10.26
CA GLY A 334 -2.82 23.13 10.77
C GLY A 334 -2.85 24.28 9.75
N LEU A 335 -2.05 24.19 8.67
CA LEU A 335 -2.11 25.12 7.55
C LEU A 335 -3.37 24.88 6.72
N ARG A 336 -3.98 25.95 6.20
CA ARG A 336 -5.10 25.86 5.26
C ARG A 336 -4.64 26.09 3.83
N PHE A 337 -5.07 25.22 2.92
CA PHE A 337 -4.90 25.30 1.47
C PHE A 337 -6.25 25.24 0.77
N LYS A 338 -6.35 25.73 -0.46
CA LYS A 338 -7.58 25.68 -1.26
C LYS A 338 -7.32 25.07 -2.63
N VAL A 339 -8.18 24.14 -3.02
CA VAL A 339 -8.25 23.61 -4.39
C VAL A 339 -8.88 24.69 -5.27
N ILE A 340 -8.11 25.24 -6.21
CA ILE A 340 -8.52 26.34 -7.10
C ILE A 340 -9.06 25.82 -8.42
N LYS A 341 -8.39 24.84 -9.00
CA LYS A 341 -8.77 24.19 -10.27
C LYS A 341 -8.44 22.71 -10.17
N THR A 342 -9.25 21.89 -10.82
CA THR A 342 -8.98 20.48 -11.09
C THR A 342 -9.16 20.21 -12.58
N GLU A 343 -8.62 19.08 -13.02
CA GLU A 343 -8.88 18.47 -14.31
C GLU A 343 -9.11 16.98 -14.06
N PRO A 344 -10.33 16.45 -14.22
CA PRO A 344 -11.54 17.10 -14.74
C PRO A 344 -12.11 18.21 -13.85
N ALA A 345 -12.94 19.08 -14.42
CA ALA A 345 -13.34 20.36 -13.83
C ALA A 345 -14.29 20.25 -12.62
N HIS A 346 -14.99 19.13 -12.45
CA HIS A 346 -15.83 18.84 -11.26
C HIS A 346 -15.06 18.17 -10.12
N GLY A 347 -13.81 17.75 -10.37
CA GLY A 347 -12.96 17.04 -9.42
C GLY A 347 -12.91 15.53 -9.65
N GLY A 348 -12.12 14.84 -8.81
CA GLY A 348 -11.90 13.40 -8.88
C GLY A 348 -10.84 12.97 -7.87
N GLY A 349 -10.52 11.68 -7.82
CA GLY A 349 -9.45 11.18 -6.95
C GLY A 349 -8.07 11.63 -7.44
N PRO A 350 -7.14 12.08 -6.58
CA PRO A 350 -5.73 12.23 -6.96
C PRO A 350 -5.14 10.88 -7.38
N CYS A 351 -3.96 10.84 -7.98
CA CYS A 351 -3.17 9.62 -8.23
C CYS A 351 -1.69 9.98 -8.42
N VAL A 352 -0.83 8.96 -8.56
CA VAL A 352 0.63 9.14 -8.78
C VAL A 352 0.95 9.94 -10.05
N ALA A 353 0.03 9.97 -11.02
CA ALA A 353 0.15 10.76 -12.25
C ALA A 353 -0.50 12.15 -12.18
N THR A 354 -1.18 12.52 -11.08
CA THR A 354 -1.82 13.83 -10.95
C THR A 354 -0.79 14.95 -10.87
N LYS A 355 -0.82 15.87 -11.84
CA LYS A 355 0.06 17.03 -11.86
C LYS A 355 -0.42 18.07 -10.84
N LEU A 356 0.28 18.19 -9.71
CA LEU A 356 0.01 19.23 -8.73
C LEU A 356 0.66 20.56 -9.12
N THR A 357 -0.03 21.67 -8.86
CA THR A 357 0.52 23.03 -9.00
C THR A 357 0.20 23.86 -7.78
N THR A 358 1.25 24.28 -7.07
CA THR A 358 1.21 25.14 -5.87
C THR A 358 1.62 26.59 -6.17
N THR A 359 1.98 26.88 -7.42
CA THR A 359 2.44 28.19 -7.87
C THR A 359 1.28 29.16 -8.09
N GLY A 360 1.24 30.22 -7.29
CA GLY A 360 0.23 31.28 -7.40
C GLY A 360 0.24 32.21 -6.18
N PRO A 361 -0.47 33.36 -6.24
CA PRO A 361 -0.63 34.23 -5.09
C PRO A 361 -1.46 33.53 -3.99
N PRO A 362 -1.16 33.78 -2.69
CA PRO A 362 -1.93 33.20 -1.59
C PRO A 362 -3.42 33.59 -1.64
N VAL A 363 -4.28 32.62 -1.36
CA VAL A 363 -5.72 32.76 -1.53
C VAL A 363 -6.31 33.48 -0.33
N LYS A 364 -6.84 34.68 -0.55
CA LYS A 364 -7.65 35.36 0.45
C LYS A 364 -9.08 34.79 0.41
N LEU A 365 -9.69 34.56 1.58
CA LEU A 365 -11.10 34.20 1.69
C LEU A 365 -11.96 35.44 1.93
N CYS A 366 -13.25 35.33 1.61
CA CYS A 366 -14.23 36.35 1.95
C CYS A 366 -14.26 36.61 3.47
N SER A 367 -14.21 37.86 3.90
CA SER A 367 -14.22 38.25 5.31
C SER A 367 -15.62 38.25 5.96
N ILE A 368 -16.59 37.59 5.34
CA ILE A 368 -17.92 37.31 5.89
C ILE A 368 -17.83 36.00 6.69
N PRO A 369 -18.29 35.94 7.95
CA PRO A 369 -18.31 34.70 8.72
C PRO A 369 -18.97 33.55 7.95
N ASN A 370 -18.37 32.37 8.03
CA ASN A 370 -18.79 31.14 7.34
C ASN A 370 -18.75 31.19 5.80
N CYS A 371 -18.17 32.24 5.18
CA CYS A 371 -18.00 32.30 3.73
C CYS A 371 -16.63 31.78 3.28
N GLU A 372 -16.59 30.55 2.78
CA GLU A 372 -15.36 29.92 2.28
C GLU A 372 -15.05 30.27 0.81
N SER A 373 -15.85 31.14 0.16
CA SER A 373 -15.61 31.61 -1.20
C SER A 373 -14.28 32.36 -1.32
N ALA A 374 -13.59 32.20 -2.45
CA ALA A 374 -12.44 33.04 -2.77
C ALA A 374 -12.88 34.49 -2.99
N ILE A 375 -12.02 35.44 -2.67
CA ILE A 375 -12.29 36.87 -2.88
C ILE A 375 -12.41 37.22 -4.37
N ALA A 376 -13.02 38.37 -4.63
CA ALA A 376 -13.06 39.01 -5.95
C ALA A 376 -12.77 40.51 -5.89
N LYS A 377 -13.13 41.19 -4.79
CA LYS A 377 -12.92 42.64 -4.61
C LYS A 377 -12.52 42.95 -3.17
N GLN A 378 -11.63 43.92 -2.99
CA GLN A 378 -11.45 44.57 -1.69
C GLN A 378 -12.61 45.54 -1.45
N CYS A 379 -12.94 45.79 -0.18
CA CYS A 379 -13.81 46.90 0.18
C CYS A 379 -13.23 48.25 -0.29
N ARG A 380 -14.10 49.18 -0.73
CA ARG A 380 -13.72 50.53 -1.18
C ARG A 380 -13.75 51.62 -0.10
N ASN A 381 -14.28 51.35 1.09
CA ASN A 381 -14.14 52.27 2.22
C ASN A 381 -12.67 52.28 2.67
N LYS A 382 -12.06 53.47 2.73
CA LYS A 382 -10.67 53.75 3.14
C LYS A 382 -10.29 53.07 4.46
N ASP A 383 -11.20 53.00 5.43
CA ASP A 383 -10.93 52.46 6.76
C ASP A 383 -11.06 50.93 6.83
N CYS A 384 -11.63 50.31 5.79
CA CYS A 384 -12.09 48.93 5.83
C CYS A 384 -11.26 48.03 4.90
N LYS A 385 -10.19 47.46 5.44
CA LYS A 385 -9.22 46.63 4.68
C LYS A 385 -9.72 45.20 4.33
N ARG A 386 -11.00 44.88 4.55
CA ARG A 386 -11.58 43.54 4.35
C ARG A 386 -11.88 43.24 2.87
N TRP A 387 -12.10 41.97 2.56
CA TRP A 387 -12.29 41.47 1.19
C TRP A 387 -13.57 40.64 1.05
N VAL A 388 -14.22 40.69 -0.11
CA VAL A 388 -15.46 39.95 -0.39
C VAL A 388 -15.36 39.11 -1.68
N CYS A 389 -16.10 38.00 -1.72
CA CYS A 389 -16.33 37.21 -2.93
C CYS A 389 -17.36 37.86 -3.85
N LEU A 390 -17.55 37.34 -5.06
CA LEU A 390 -18.53 37.88 -6.02
C LEU A 390 -19.95 37.91 -5.44
N VAL A 391 -20.41 36.82 -4.80
CA VAL A 391 -21.77 36.70 -4.22
C VAL A 391 -22.03 37.82 -3.21
N HIS A 392 -21.21 37.90 -2.16
CA HIS A 392 -21.30 38.96 -1.14
C HIS A 392 -20.89 40.36 -1.64
N SER A 393 -20.52 40.52 -2.92
CA SER A 393 -20.37 41.83 -3.57
C SER A 393 -21.56 42.21 -4.46
N ALA A 394 -22.37 41.23 -4.89
CA ALA A 394 -23.57 41.42 -5.71
C ALA A 394 -24.82 41.66 -4.85
N ASP A 395 -24.91 41.03 -3.67
CA ASP A 395 -25.97 41.28 -2.70
C ASP A 395 -25.98 42.73 -2.17
N VAL A 396 -24.83 43.42 -2.25
CA VAL A 396 -24.72 44.84 -1.90
C VAL A 396 -25.10 45.68 -3.11
N LYS A 397 -26.40 46.00 -3.22
CA LYS A 397 -26.94 46.97 -4.19
C LYS A 397 -26.10 48.24 -4.22
N GLU A 398 -26.00 48.88 -5.39
CA GLU A 398 -24.87 49.68 -5.89
C GLU A 398 -24.46 50.95 -5.09
N THR A 399 -25.03 51.20 -3.92
CA THR A 399 -24.69 52.32 -3.04
C THR A 399 -23.31 52.14 -2.38
N SER A 400 -22.26 52.56 -3.09
CA SER A 400 -20.90 52.91 -2.57
C SER A 400 -20.13 51.82 -1.79
N CYS A 401 -20.41 50.56 -2.07
CA CYS A 401 -20.12 49.39 -1.24
C CYS A 401 -18.66 49.25 -0.72
N LEU A 402 -18.42 49.52 0.57
CA LEU A 402 -18.51 48.48 1.60
C LEU A 402 -18.30 48.95 3.07
N CYS A 403 -19.20 49.81 3.53
CA CYS A 403 -19.66 49.87 4.92
C CYS A 403 -21.16 50.27 4.89
N PRO A 404 -21.97 50.06 5.95
CA PRO A 404 -21.64 49.60 7.30
C PRO A 404 -21.33 48.10 7.39
N ALA A 405 -20.16 47.76 7.96
CA ALA A 405 -19.75 46.44 8.46
C ALA A 405 -19.90 45.17 7.56
N HIS A 406 -20.32 45.29 6.29
CA HIS A 406 -20.62 44.19 5.33
C HIS A 406 -21.92 43.41 5.64
N ALA A 407 -23.00 44.09 6.02
CA ALA A 407 -24.21 43.45 6.53
C ALA A 407 -25.06 42.67 5.48
N PRO A 408 -25.25 41.34 5.64
CA PRO A 408 -26.51 40.69 5.28
C PRO A 408 -27.56 41.04 6.34
N ALA A 409 -28.34 42.10 6.10
CA ALA A 409 -29.28 42.66 7.09
C ALA A 409 -30.56 41.81 7.27
N ALA A 410 -30.44 40.72 8.04
CA ALA A 410 -31.50 39.88 8.62
C ALA A 410 -32.55 39.27 7.66
N ARG A 411 -32.67 37.92 7.66
CA ARG A 411 -33.83 37.20 7.12
C ARG A 411 -35.10 37.37 8.00
N LYS A 412 -35.61 38.60 8.13
CA LYS A 412 -36.97 38.86 8.64
C LYS A 412 -37.99 38.57 7.53
N GLY A 413 -38.37 37.31 7.30
CA GLY A 413 -39.38 37.02 6.27
C GLY A 413 -39.51 35.59 5.74
N PHE A 414 -39.32 34.54 6.55
CA PHE A 414 -39.70 33.17 6.14
C PHE A 414 -40.54 32.45 7.21
N LEU A 415 -41.50 33.19 7.78
CA LEU A 415 -42.45 32.72 8.78
C LEU A 415 -43.83 33.36 8.54
N SER A 416 -44.32 33.31 7.29
CA SER A 416 -45.61 33.90 6.90
C SER A 416 -46.20 33.31 5.60
N LEU A 417 -46.32 31.97 5.50
CA LEU A 417 -47.13 31.33 4.45
C LEU A 417 -47.60 29.89 4.75
N MET A 418 -47.96 29.62 6.02
CA MET A 418 -48.74 28.42 6.40
C MET A 418 -49.73 28.73 7.54
N LYS A 419 -50.73 29.56 7.24
CA LYS A 419 -52.04 29.57 7.91
C LYS A 419 -53.11 29.99 6.90
N LEU A 420 -54.28 29.36 7.01
CA LEU A 420 -55.53 29.68 6.31
C LEU A 420 -55.52 29.52 4.77
N THR A 421 -55.71 28.28 4.33
CA THR A 421 -57.04 27.94 3.81
C THR A 421 -57.72 27.01 4.81
N SER A 422 -59.03 27.20 4.97
CA SER A 422 -59.97 26.29 5.64
C SER A 422 -60.17 25.00 4.86
#